data_AF-A0A9E2AYX2-F1
#
_entry.id   AF-A0A9E2AYX2-F1
#
_cell.length_a   1.000
_cell.length_b   1.000
_cell.length_c   1.000
_cell.angle_alpha   90.00
_cell.angle_beta   90.00
_cell.angle_gamma   90.00
#
_symmetry.space_group_name_H-M   'P 1'
#
loop_
_entity.id
_entity.type
_entity.pdbx_description
1 polymer ?
#
loop_
_entity_poly.entity_id
_entity_poly.type
_entity_poly.pdbx_seq_one_letter_code
_entity_poly.pdbx_strand_id
1 'polypeptide(L)' 'IKGKTNEVKFPLLMTENGASAELKIDRSKYDVRYGSTSFFDNLKDKAIYDEFDLEVNLVF' A
#
# COMPACT_ATOMS: atom_id res chain seq x y z
N ILE A 1 3.42 8.32 -2.41
CA ILE A 1 2.77 8.64 -1.11
C ILE A 1 3.69 9.60 -0.34
N LYS A 2 3.15 10.67 0.29
CA LYS A 2 3.94 11.74 0.97
C LYS A 2 5.10 12.31 0.13
N GLY A 3 4.87 12.54 -1.17
CA GLY A 3 5.91 13.05 -2.09
C GLY A 3 7.06 12.07 -2.39
N LYS A 4 7.05 10.86 -1.84
CA LYS A 4 7.98 9.78 -2.20
C LYS A 4 7.36 8.87 -3.25
N THR A 5 8.19 8.45 -4.20
CA THR A 5 7.82 7.54 -5.30
C THR A 5 8.63 6.26 -5.14
N ASN A 6 7.94 5.12 -5.13
CA ASN A 6 8.55 3.79 -5.16
C ASN A 6 7.84 2.99 -6.25
N GLU A 7 8.60 2.21 -7.02
CA GLU A 7 8.07 1.32 -8.05
C GLU A 7 7.32 0.15 -7.41
N VAL A 8 6.17 -0.20 -7.98
CA VAL A 8 5.38 -1.38 -7.60
C VAL A 8 4.98 -2.11 -8.87
N LYS A 9 5.32 -3.40 -8.96
CA LYS A 9 4.89 -4.28 -10.05
C LYS A 9 3.75 -5.14 -9.55
N PHE A 10 2.64 -5.15 -10.28
CA PHE A 10 1.45 -5.90 -9.93
C PHE A 10 0.74 -6.36 -11.21
N PRO A 11 0.03 -7.49 -11.15
CA PRO A 11 -0.80 -7.94 -12.26
C PRO A 11 -2.03 -7.04 -12.42
N LEU A 12 -2.43 -6.82 -13.66
CA LEU A 12 -3.64 -6.07 -14.01
C LEU A 12 -4.58 -7.02 -14.76
N LEU A 13 -5.85 -7.05 -14.36
CA LEU A 13 -6.90 -7.78 -15.05
C LEU A 13 -7.66 -6.81 -15.96
N MET A 14 -7.56 -7.00 -17.27
CA MET A 14 -8.26 -6.18 -18.26
C MET A 14 -9.61 -6.80 -18.60
N THR A 15 -10.63 -5.95 -18.74
CA THR A 15 -11.96 -6.32 -19.25
C THR A 15 -12.33 -5.40 -20.42
N GLU A 16 -13.41 -5.68 -21.13
CA GLU A 16 -13.85 -4.84 -22.26
C GLU A 16 -14.14 -3.39 -21.86
N ASN A 17 -14.61 -3.16 -20.63
CA ASN A 17 -15.06 -1.85 -20.14
C ASN A 17 -14.19 -1.30 -18.99
N GLY A 18 -13.01 -1.86 -18.75
CA GLY A 18 -12.23 -1.48 -17.58
C GLY A 18 -11.04 -2.34 -17.25
N ALA A 19 -10.50 -2.12 -16.04
CA ALA A 19 -9.43 -2.92 -15.46
C ALA A 19 -9.59 -3.02 -13.95
N SER A 20 -9.14 -4.14 -13.37
CA SER A 20 -9.02 -4.30 -11.92
C SER A 20 -7.62 -4.74 -11.51
N ALA A 21 -7.19 -4.35 -10.32
CA ALA A 21 -5.93 -4.76 -9.72
C ALA A 21 -6.02 -4.80 -8.20
N GLU A 22 -5.30 -5.75 -7.61
CA GLU A 22 -5.02 -5.81 -6.19
C GLU A 22 -3.51 -5.58 -5.98
N LEU A 23 -3.17 -4.63 -5.13
CA LEU A 23 -1.80 -4.24 -4.85
C LEU A 23 -1.52 -4.30 -3.35
N LYS A 24 -0.36 -4.85 -2.98
CA LYS A 24 0.19 -4.74 -1.63
C LYS A 24 1.18 -3.59 -1.57
N ILE A 25 0.95 -2.64 -0.67
CA ILE A 25 1.80 -1.45 -0.53
C ILE A 25 2.36 -1.40 0.89
N ASP A 26 3.68 -1.27 1.00
CA ASP A 26 4.38 -1.02 2.26
C ASP A 26 4.51 0.50 2.51
N ARG A 27 3.77 1.01 3.49
CA ARG A 27 3.72 2.43 3.84
C ARG A 27 5.04 2.94 4.46
N SER A 28 5.86 2.07 5.02
CA SER A 28 7.13 2.45 5.65
C SER A 28 8.13 3.00 4.63
N LYS A 29 8.11 2.47 3.39
CA LYS A 29 8.89 2.97 2.24
C LYS A 29 8.58 4.41 1.85
N TYR A 30 7.46 4.93 2.33
CA TYR A 30 7.01 6.30 2.10
C TYR A 30 7.07 7.18 3.36
N ASP A 31 7.79 6.73 4.40
CA ASP A 31 7.99 7.47 5.66
C ASP A 31 6.68 7.81 6.38
N VAL A 32 5.71 6.89 6.31
CA VAL A 32 4.49 6.91 7.11
C VAL A 32 4.77 6.18 8.42
N ARG A 33 5.12 6.93 9.46
CA ARG A 33 5.65 6.36 10.72
C ARG A 33 4.62 6.02 11.79
N TYR A 34 3.43 6.61 11.72
CA TYR A 34 2.42 6.47 12.78
C TYR A 34 2.10 4.99 13.04
N GLY A 35 2.25 4.54 14.29
CA GLY A 35 2.00 3.16 14.70
C GLY A 35 2.82 2.09 13.96
N SER A 36 3.91 2.44 13.26
CA SER A 36 4.72 1.47 12.50
C SER A 36 5.85 0.90 13.36
N THR A 37 5.94 -0.43 13.42
CA THR A 37 7.03 -1.13 14.10
C THR A 37 8.36 -1.03 13.35
N SER A 38 8.35 -0.66 12.07
CA SER A 38 9.58 -0.37 11.32
C SER A 38 10.31 0.89 11.77
N PHE A 39 9.67 1.76 12.57
CA PHE A 39 10.28 2.98 13.12
C PHE A 39 10.35 3.01 14.64
N PHE A 40 9.54 2.21 15.36
CA PHE A 40 9.45 2.24 16.82
C PHE A 40 9.18 0.85 17.40
N ASP A 41 9.95 0.46 18.42
CA ASP A 41 9.86 -0.90 19.00
C ASP A 41 8.79 -1.06 20.09
N ASN A 42 8.36 0.02 20.74
CA ASN A 42 7.52 -0.02 21.96
C ASN A 42 6.05 0.34 21.73
N LEU A 43 5.45 -0.16 20.65
CA LEU A 43 4.06 0.16 20.29
C LEU A 43 3.03 -0.74 20.97
N LYS A 44 3.42 -1.91 21.47
CA LYS A 44 2.52 -2.91 22.10
C LYS A 44 1.29 -3.15 21.22
N ASP A 45 0.10 -2.96 21.76
CA ASP A 45 -1.21 -3.12 21.13
C ASP A 45 -1.56 -2.01 20.14
N LYS A 46 -0.76 -0.94 20.05
CA LYS A 46 -0.95 0.18 19.11
C LYS A 46 -0.22 0.00 17.78
N ALA A 47 0.42 -1.14 17.56
CA ALA A 47 1.10 -1.44 16.31
C ALA A 47 0.09 -1.55 15.15
N ILE A 48 0.44 -0.94 14.02
CA ILE A 48 -0.32 -0.94 12.77
C ILE A 48 0.61 -1.51 11.70
N TYR A 49 0.14 -2.53 10.99
CA TYR A 49 0.91 -3.14 9.90
C TYR A 49 1.37 -2.11 8.87
N ASP A 50 2.58 -2.32 8.36
CA ASP A 50 3.14 -1.45 7.32
C ASP A 50 2.58 -1.76 5.94
N GLU A 51 2.24 -3.02 5.70
CA GLU A 51 1.57 -3.45 4.48
C GLU A 51 0.06 -3.22 4.57
N PHE A 52 -0.50 -2.66 3.50
CA PHE A 52 -1.93 -2.60 3.29
C PHE A 52 -2.28 -3.03 1.86
N ASP A 53 -3.47 -3.61 1.71
CA ASP A 53 -4.02 -3.98 0.42
C ASP A 53 -4.76 -2.78 -0.20
N LEU A 54 -4.55 -2.57 -1.49
CA LEU A 54 -5.21 -1.57 -2.30
C LEU A 54 -5.90 -2.27 -3.46
N GLU A 55 -7.22 -2.18 -3.49
CA GLU A 55 -8.04 -2.64 -4.60
C GLU A 55 -8.36 -1.45 -5.52
N VAL A 56 -8.13 -1.62 -6.82
CA VAL A 56 -8.37 -0.60 -7.83
C VAL A 56 -9.34 -1.15 -8.86
N ASN A 57 -10.39 -0.38 -9.13
CA ASN A 57 -11.33 -0.63 -10.21
C ASN A 57 -11.36 0.60 -11.13
N LEU A 58 -10.98 0.41 -12.39
CA LEU A 58 -10.96 1.43 -13.43
C LEU A 58 -12.05 1.11 -14.45
N VAL A 59 -12.90 2.10 -14.75
CA VAL A 59 -14.02 1.98 -15.70
C VAL A 59 -13.80 2.96 -16.84
N PHE A 60 -14.04 2.52 -18.07
CA PHE A 60 -13.93 3.33 -19.30
C PHE A 60 -15.29 3.61 -19.93
#